data_AF-A0A838EXD8-F1
#
_entry.id   AF-A0A838EXD8-F1
#
_cell.length_a   1.000
_cell.length_b   1.000
_cell.length_c   1.000
_cell.angle_alpha   90.00
_cell.angle_beta   90.00
_cell.angle_gamma   90.00
#
_symmetry.space_group_name_H-M   'P 1'
#
loop_
_entity.id
_entity.type
_entity.pdbx_description
1 polymer ?
#
loop_
_entity_poly.entity_id
_entity_poly.type
_entity_poly.pdbx_seq_one_letter_code
_entity_poly.pdbx_strand_id
1 'polypeptide(L)'
;MILKLLIFSLLASLVSCGSFKTLSRKKTKEYLAQEGGLKTVVDYFGNANLVNNKVVGMVIAVIRPQGVEYFAYGYRDKEKKIAMTTDTIFQIGSITKVFTASLMSVLEDEKYLDSTLPITAYMKPGFKPRTDWVRHITLEDLASHTSGLPAEYQNAKMLKSAVRFLYTGDNIWKDLYEKELWTFVENYNFGYQERRHFRYSNVAYVLLGGVLGKVVPGKNFDTLIKEEITDPLNLTDTKFVLNKEQSVRLATGYSGSSPPFMRRGIPMPAWEFHEGLKAAGGLYSTAKDLVGFLKA
;
A
#
# COMPACT_ATOMS: atom_id res chain seq x y z
N MET A 1 21.51 14.78 7.58
CA MET A 1 20.52 15.88 7.55
C MET A 1 19.27 15.56 6.70
N ILE A 2 19.29 14.48 5.89
CA ILE A 2 18.21 14.07 4.98
C ILE A 2 17.11 13.24 5.68
N LEU A 3 17.45 12.57 6.80
CA LEU A 3 16.52 11.71 7.55
C LEU A 3 15.39 12.47 8.29
N LYS A 4 15.54 13.79 8.50
CA LYS A 4 14.52 14.62 9.18
C LYS A 4 13.40 15.10 8.24
N LEU A 5 13.59 15.04 6.91
CA LEU A 5 12.57 15.48 5.95
C LEU A 5 11.54 14.40 5.60
N LEU A 6 11.87 13.11 5.77
CA LEU A 6 10.95 11.99 5.49
C LEU A 6 9.86 11.80 6.55
N ILE A 7 10.10 12.23 7.80
CA ILE A 7 9.13 12.08 8.90
C ILE A 7 8.01 13.13 8.82
N PHE A 8 8.24 14.28 8.16
CA PHE A 8 7.23 15.34 8.03
C PHE A 8 6.30 15.15 6.82
N SER A 9 6.74 14.45 5.77
CA SER A 9 5.94 14.22 4.56
C SER A 9 4.96 13.03 4.69
N LEU A 10 5.22 12.06 5.58
CA LEU A 10 4.29 10.94 5.80
C LEU A 10 3.01 11.32 6.57
N LEU A 11 3.01 12.43 7.32
CA LEU A 11 1.81 12.89 8.02
C LEU A 11 0.81 13.64 7.13
N ALA A 12 1.23 14.14 5.97
CA ALA A 12 0.39 14.98 5.11
C ALA A 12 -0.42 14.20 4.06
N SER A 13 -0.10 12.93 3.80
CA SER A 13 -0.80 12.10 2.78
C SER A 13 -1.83 11.12 3.35
N LEU A 14 -2.02 11.06 4.67
CA LEU A 14 -3.11 10.29 5.32
C LEU A 14 -4.47 11.00 5.35
N VAL A 15 -4.60 12.17 4.69
CA VAL A 15 -5.79 13.04 4.79
C VAL A 15 -7.05 12.43 4.15
N SER A 16 -7.00 11.31 3.43
CA SER A 16 -8.22 10.63 2.96
C SER A 16 -8.79 9.57 3.91
N CYS A 17 -8.09 9.21 4.99
CA CYS A 17 -8.55 8.21 5.96
C CYS A 17 -8.93 8.83 7.31
N GLY A 18 -9.93 9.73 7.29
CA GLY A 18 -10.66 10.18 8.48
C GLY A 18 -9.91 11.16 9.38
N SER A 19 -10.61 12.21 9.84
CA SER A 19 -10.11 13.07 10.90
C SER A 19 -9.99 12.24 12.19
N PHE A 20 -8.77 11.85 12.53
CA PHE A 20 -8.44 11.30 13.84
C PHE A 20 -8.69 12.38 14.90
N LYS A 21 -9.33 12.03 16.02
CA LYS A 21 -9.40 12.93 17.17
C LYS A 21 -7.97 13.22 17.62
N THR A 22 -7.66 14.47 17.94
CA THR A 22 -6.35 14.84 18.50
C THR A 22 -6.43 14.90 20.02
N LEU A 23 -5.38 14.43 20.68
CA LEU A 23 -5.17 14.56 22.12
C LEU A 23 -4.12 15.65 22.34
N SER A 24 -4.41 16.62 23.21
CA SER A 24 -3.41 17.65 23.52
C SER A 24 -2.25 17.01 24.30
N ARG A 25 -1.03 17.54 24.12
CA ARG A 25 0.16 17.07 24.87
C ARG A 25 -0.08 17.03 26.39
N LYS A 26 -0.84 17.99 26.92
CA LYS A 26 -1.21 18.05 28.34
C LYS A 26 -2.06 16.84 28.74
N LYS A 27 -3.16 16.58 28.03
CA LYS A 27 -4.03 15.43 28.31
C LYS A 27 -3.32 14.09 28.09
N THR A 28 -2.44 13.98 27.09
CA THR A 28 -1.63 12.77 26.90
C THR A 28 -0.76 12.50 28.12
N LYS A 29 -0.07 13.51 28.67
CA LYS A 29 0.74 13.36 29.88
C LYS A 29 -0.12 12.96 31.09
N GLU A 30 -1.29 13.57 31.24
CA GLU A 30 -2.25 13.22 32.30
C GLU A 30 -2.67 11.76 32.20
N TYR A 31 -3.06 11.28 31.01
CA TYR A 31 -3.45 9.88 30.81
C TYR A 31 -2.31 8.89 30.99
N LEU A 32 -1.09 9.24 30.57
CA LEU A 32 0.10 8.41 30.79
C LEU A 32 0.46 8.28 32.28
N ALA A 33 0.12 9.27 33.10
CA ALA A 33 0.40 9.27 34.54
C ALA A 33 -0.69 8.58 35.38
N GLN A 34 -1.83 8.22 34.79
CA GLN A 34 -2.92 7.50 35.47
C GLN A 34 -2.68 5.99 35.48
N GLU A 35 -3.37 5.30 36.38
CA GLU A 35 -3.47 3.84 36.37
C GLU A 35 -4.07 3.39 35.01
N GLY A 36 -3.39 2.49 34.30
CA GLY A 36 -3.67 2.14 32.90
C GLY A 36 -2.80 2.84 31.85
N GLY A 37 -2.20 4.00 32.16
CA GLY A 37 -1.12 4.64 31.41
C GLY A 37 -1.31 4.68 29.89
N LEU A 38 -0.47 3.94 29.15
CA LEU A 38 -0.53 3.86 27.68
C LEU A 38 -1.87 3.33 27.19
N LYS A 39 -2.42 2.31 27.85
CA LYS A 39 -3.69 1.69 27.45
C LYS A 39 -4.81 2.74 27.44
N THR A 40 -4.85 3.63 28.42
CA THR A 40 -5.83 4.73 28.48
C THR A 40 -5.72 5.68 27.29
N VAL A 41 -4.50 5.99 26.86
CA VAL A 41 -4.25 6.80 25.66
C VAL A 41 -4.72 6.07 24.39
N VAL A 42 -4.36 4.80 24.24
CA VAL A 42 -4.73 4.02 23.04
C VAL A 42 -6.23 3.78 22.98
N ASP A 43 -6.87 3.47 24.11
CA ASP A 43 -8.32 3.29 24.23
C ASP A 43 -9.08 4.56 23.83
N TYR A 44 -8.56 5.76 24.11
CA TYR A 44 -9.15 7.00 23.64
C TYR A 44 -9.25 7.05 22.12
N PHE A 45 -8.17 6.66 21.41
CA PHE A 45 -8.16 6.66 19.95
C PHE A 45 -8.96 5.48 19.37
N GLY A 46 -8.79 4.27 19.93
CA GLY A 46 -9.48 3.06 19.49
C GLY A 46 -10.99 3.21 19.63
N ASN A 47 -11.47 3.50 20.84
CA ASN A 47 -12.91 3.58 21.13
C ASN A 47 -13.58 4.77 20.42
N ALA A 48 -12.92 5.93 20.32
CA ALA A 48 -13.52 7.08 19.64
C ALA A 48 -13.82 6.83 18.15
N ASN A 49 -13.00 6.01 17.48
CA ASN A 49 -13.22 5.67 16.08
C ASN A 49 -14.34 4.62 15.90
N LEU A 50 -14.43 3.67 16.83
CA LEU A 50 -15.51 2.68 16.86
C LEU A 50 -16.87 3.30 17.18
N VAL A 51 -16.96 4.09 18.25
CA VAL A 51 -18.23 4.67 18.75
C VAL A 51 -18.89 5.58 17.71
N ASN A 52 -18.11 6.25 16.87
CA ASN A 52 -18.64 7.10 15.79
C ASN A 52 -18.91 6.34 14.48
N ASN A 53 -18.87 4.99 14.49
CA ASN A 53 -18.97 4.13 13.31
C ASN A 53 -18.02 4.56 12.17
N LYS A 54 -16.86 5.15 12.51
CA LYS A 54 -15.89 5.60 11.52
C LYS A 54 -15.08 4.42 10.98
N VAL A 55 -14.82 3.44 11.85
CA VAL A 55 -14.04 2.22 11.58
C VAL A 55 -14.78 1.04 12.23
N VAL A 56 -14.73 -0.14 11.60
CA VAL A 56 -15.37 -1.38 12.11
C VAL A 56 -14.48 -2.12 13.10
N GLY A 57 -13.19 -2.19 12.81
CA GLY A 57 -12.18 -2.74 13.69
C GLY A 57 -10.79 -2.28 13.29
N MET A 58 -9.85 -2.35 14.22
CA MET A 58 -8.46 -1.95 14.00
C MET A 58 -7.52 -2.70 14.93
N VAL A 59 -6.27 -2.81 14.49
CA VAL A 59 -5.13 -3.20 15.33
C VAL A 59 -4.17 -2.02 15.40
N ILE A 60 -3.75 -1.65 16.61
CA ILE A 60 -2.77 -0.59 16.86
C ILE A 60 -1.53 -1.24 17.47
N ALA A 61 -0.37 -0.98 16.87
CA ALA A 61 0.93 -1.28 17.48
C ALA A 61 1.57 0.01 18.00
N VAL A 62 2.05 -0.01 19.24
CA VAL A 62 2.82 1.10 19.84
C VAL A 62 4.25 0.64 20.06
N ILE A 63 5.18 1.28 19.37
CA ILE A 63 6.62 0.98 19.43
C ILE A 63 7.29 1.95 20.41
N ARG A 64 8.00 1.41 21.40
CA ARG A 64 8.78 2.17 22.40
C ARG A 64 10.15 1.54 22.60
N PRO A 65 11.12 2.26 23.20
CA PRO A 65 12.44 1.69 23.50
C PRO A 65 12.39 0.39 24.31
N GLN A 66 11.37 0.24 25.18
CA GLN A 66 11.20 -0.92 26.05
C GLN A 66 10.53 -2.12 25.35
N GLY A 67 9.95 -1.94 24.17
CA GLY A 67 9.24 -3.01 23.48
C GLY A 67 8.09 -2.52 22.60
N VAL A 68 7.24 -3.47 22.19
CA VAL A 68 6.06 -3.21 21.34
C VAL A 68 4.82 -3.78 22.02
N GLU A 69 3.78 -2.96 22.11
CA GLU A 69 2.46 -3.38 22.58
C GLU A 69 1.44 -3.32 21.45
N TYR A 70 0.54 -4.31 21.43
CA TYR A 70 -0.49 -4.44 20.41
C TYR A 70 -1.87 -4.38 21.05
N PHE A 71 -2.77 -3.64 20.43
CA PHE A 71 -4.14 -3.44 20.89
C PHE A 71 -5.09 -3.72 19.74
N ALA A 72 -6.13 -4.51 19.99
CA ALA A 72 -7.14 -4.87 19.01
C ALA A 72 -8.51 -4.36 19.45
N TYR A 73 -9.25 -3.77 18.53
CA TYR A 73 -10.53 -3.11 18.80
C TYR A 73 -11.56 -3.46 17.72
N GLY A 74 -12.81 -3.66 18.14
CA GLY A 74 -13.94 -3.87 17.23
C GLY A 74 -14.00 -5.28 16.65
N TYR A 75 -14.45 -5.38 15.41
CA TYR A 75 -14.69 -6.67 14.73
C TYR A 75 -13.80 -6.81 13.50
N ARG A 76 -13.25 -8.01 13.27
CA ARG A 76 -12.68 -8.36 11.97
C ARG A 76 -13.75 -8.79 10.96
N ASP A 77 -14.90 -9.24 11.47
CA ASP A 77 -16.12 -9.48 10.69
C ASP A 77 -17.31 -9.08 11.57
N LYS A 78 -17.94 -7.95 11.26
CA LYS A 78 -19.05 -7.35 12.01
C LYS A 78 -20.33 -8.16 11.87
N GLU A 79 -20.61 -8.66 10.67
CA GLU A 79 -21.83 -9.40 10.36
C GLU A 79 -21.85 -10.73 11.12
N LYS A 80 -20.71 -11.41 11.17
CA LYS A 80 -20.52 -12.65 11.95
C LYS A 80 -20.13 -12.40 13.41
N LYS A 81 -20.00 -11.13 13.83
CA LYS A 81 -19.58 -10.72 15.18
C LYS A 81 -18.26 -11.36 15.63
N ILE A 82 -17.33 -11.55 14.71
CA ILE A 82 -16.00 -12.08 15.02
C ILE A 82 -15.12 -10.92 15.49
N ALA A 83 -14.67 -11.01 16.74
CA ALA A 83 -13.83 -10.00 17.36
C ALA A 83 -12.51 -9.78 16.59
N MET A 84 -12.03 -8.54 16.62
CA MET A 84 -10.70 -8.20 16.14
C MET A 84 -9.63 -8.81 17.07
N THR A 85 -8.55 -9.32 16.49
CA THR A 85 -7.41 -9.88 17.24
C THR A 85 -6.11 -9.25 16.75
N THR A 86 -5.06 -9.26 17.56
CA THR A 86 -3.77 -8.60 17.22
C THR A 86 -3.03 -9.27 16.06
N ASP A 87 -3.37 -10.53 15.76
CA ASP A 87 -2.89 -11.32 14.63
C ASP A 87 -3.82 -11.26 13.40
N THR A 88 -4.84 -10.40 13.41
CA THR A 88 -5.71 -10.20 12.24
C THR A 88 -4.90 -9.69 11.05
N ILE A 89 -5.14 -10.30 9.89
CA ILE A 89 -4.50 -9.95 8.62
C ILE A 89 -5.35 -8.89 7.91
N PHE A 90 -4.69 -7.90 7.32
CA PHE A 90 -5.32 -6.84 6.54
C PHE A 90 -4.72 -6.77 5.14
N GLN A 91 -5.53 -6.36 4.16
CA GLN A 91 -4.99 -5.78 2.93
C GLN A 91 -4.37 -4.42 3.27
N ILE A 92 -3.06 -4.27 3.06
CA ILE A 92 -2.35 -3.05 3.50
C ILE A 92 -2.32 -1.96 2.43
N GLY A 93 -2.90 -2.23 1.25
CA GLY A 93 -3.01 -1.27 0.16
C GLY A 93 -1.66 -0.63 -0.14
N SER A 94 -1.63 0.70 -0.19
CA SER A 94 -0.45 1.45 -0.64
C SER A 94 0.77 1.38 0.28
N ILE A 95 0.69 0.75 1.46
CA ILE A 95 1.89 0.38 2.23
C ILE A 95 2.76 -0.60 1.41
N THR A 96 2.16 -1.40 0.52
CA THR A 96 2.85 -2.28 -0.44
C THR A 96 3.93 -1.55 -1.26
N LYS A 97 3.75 -0.25 -1.53
CA LYS A 97 4.73 0.56 -2.26
C LYS A 97 6.05 0.68 -1.53
N VAL A 98 6.02 0.73 -0.19
CA VAL A 98 7.23 0.79 0.62
C VAL A 98 8.05 -0.51 0.43
N PHE A 99 7.39 -1.67 0.45
CA PHE A 99 8.03 -2.95 0.14
C PHE A 99 8.58 -3.00 -1.29
N THR A 100 7.85 -2.46 -2.27
CA THR A 100 8.29 -2.41 -3.67
C THR A 100 9.53 -1.53 -3.85
N ALA A 101 9.55 -0.34 -3.22
CA ALA A 101 10.70 0.55 -3.25
C ALA A 101 11.90 -0.05 -2.51
N SER A 102 11.69 -0.73 -1.37
CA SER A 102 12.75 -1.46 -0.67
C SER A 102 13.35 -2.57 -1.53
N LEU A 103 12.52 -3.33 -2.26
CA LEU A 103 13.01 -4.33 -3.20
C LEU A 103 13.87 -3.70 -4.31
N MET A 104 13.46 -2.55 -4.86
CA MET A 104 14.29 -1.83 -5.84
C MET A 104 15.67 -1.52 -5.29
N SER A 105 15.77 -1.01 -4.05
CA SER A 105 17.04 -0.70 -3.40
C SER A 105 17.91 -1.94 -3.19
N VAL A 106 17.33 -3.06 -2.73
CA VAL A 106 18.07 -4.32 -2.57
C VAL A 106 18.64 -4.79 -3.92
N LEU A 107 17.84 -4.78 -4.98
CA LEU A 107 18.28 -5.21 -6.30
C LEU A 107 19.33 -4.28 -6.94
N GLU A 108 19.33 -3.00 -6.59
CA GLU A 108 20.36 -2.04 -6.98
C GLU A 108 21.70 -2.26 -6.25
N ASP A 109 21.63 -2.57 -4.95
CA ASP A 109 22.80 -2.94 -4.16
C ASP A 109 23.44 -4.22 -4.71
N GLU A 110 22.62 -5.20 -5.13
CA GLU A 110 23.02 -6.45 -5.77
C GLU A 110 23.42 -6.31 -7.25
N LYS A 111 23.36 -5.10 -7.82
CA LYS A 111 23.76 -4.80 -9.22
C LYS A 111 22.90 -5.47 -10.30
N TYR A 112 21.67 -5.86 -9.98
CA TYR A 112 20.68 -6.29 -10.97
C TYR A 112 20.07 -5.13 -11.75
N LEU A 113 20.09 -3.93 -11.18
CA LEU A 113 19.60 -2.70 -11.80
C LEU A 113 20.40 -1.47 -11.37
N ASP A 114 20.22 -0.39 -12.11
CA ASP A 114 20.61 1.00 -11.80
C ASP A 114 19.34 1.86 -11.87
N SER A 115 18.95 2.42 -10.74
CA SER A 115 17.69 3.15 -10.59
C SER A 115 17.64 4.45 -11.40
N THR A 116 18.81 4.98 -11.78
CA THR A 116 18.98 6.21 -12.57
C THR A 116 18.81 5.98 -14.07
N LEU A 117 18.84 4.71 -14.53
CA LEU A 117 18.61 4.38 -15.92
C LEU A 117 17.13 4.51 -16.29
N PRO A 118 16.85 4.89 -17.56
CA PRO A 118 15.47 4.96 -18.03
C PRO A 118 14.84 3.57 -18.06
N ILE A 119 13.52 3.50 -17.89
CA ILE A 119 12.79 2.23 -17.88
C ILE A 119 13.00 1.40 -19.14
N THR A 120 13.28 2.04 -20.29
CA THR A 120 13.62 1.35 -21.55
C THR A 120 14.86 0.46 -21.46
N ALA A 121 15.78 0.71 -20.52
CA ALA A 121 16.95 -0.13 -20.32
C ALA A 121 16.59 -1.56 -19.87
N TYR A 122 15.41 -1.73 -19.28
CA TYR A 122 14.92 -3.00 -18.73
C TYR A 122 13.83 -3.66 -19.57
N MET A 123 13.50 -3.07 -20.73
CA MET A 123 12.44 -3.59 -21.59
C MET A 123 12.97 -4.59 -22.61
N LYS A 124 12.09 -5.48 -23.09
CA LYS A 124 12.46 -6.48 -24.09
C LYS A 124 13.03 -5.81 -25.37
N PRO A 125 14.01 -6.45 -26.03
CA PRO A 125 14.47 -6.01 -27.35
C PRO A 125 13.28 -5.83 -28.31
N GLY A 126 13.23 -4.68 -28.98
CA GLY A 126 12.14 -4.35 -29.91
C GLY A 126 10.96 -3.59 -29.29
N PHE A 127 11.01 -3.25 -27.99
CA PHE A 127 10.07 -2.29 -27.40
C PHE A 127 10.18 -0.93 -28.11
N LYS A 128 9.09 -0.49 -28.73
CA LYS A 128 9.00 0.76 -29.50
C LYS A 128 7.86 1.61 -28.93
N PRO A 129 8.13 2.44 -27.91
CA PRO A 129 7.10 3.34 -27.40
C PRO A 129 6.73 4.33 -28.50
N ARG A 130 5.44 4.63 -28.68
CA ARG A 130 4.99 5.60 -29.69
C ARG A 130 5.42 7.04 -29.35
N THR A 131 5.83 7.27 -28.11
CA THR A 131 6.15 8.57 -27.56
C THR A 131 7.43 8.50 -26.73
N ASP A 132 8.26 9.54 -26.81
CA ASP A 132 9.61 9.52 -26.23
C ASP A 132 9.66 9.59 -24.70
N TRP A 133 8.55 9.90 -24.01
CA TRP A 133 8.55 10.03 -22.55
C TRP A 133 9.13 8.80 -21.83
N VAL A 134 8.83 7.59 -22.34
CA VAL A 134 9.30 6.32 -21.79
C VAL A 134 10.83 6.23 -21.74
N ARG A 135 11.52 6.94 -22.65
CA ARG A 135 12.99 7.00 -22.74
C ARG A 135 13.63 7.91 -21.69
N HIS A 136 12.83 8.71 -20.99
CA HIS A 136 13.32 9.72 -20.05
C HIS A 136 12.92 9.46 -18.59
N ILE A 137 12.00 8.52 -18.35
CA ILE A 137 11.55 8.17 -17.01
C ILE A 137 12.48 7.11 -16.44
N THR A 138 13.07 7.41 -15.29
CA THR A 138 13.95 6.50 -14.55
C THR A 138 13.15 5.65 -13.55
N LEU A 139 13.77 4.63 -12.96
CA LEU A 139 13.13 3.88 -11.88
C LEU A 139 12.94 4.75 -10.63
N GLU A 140 13.88 5.66 -10.36
CA GLU A 140 13.73 6.67 -9.30
C GLU A 140 12.51 7.58 -9.53
N ASP A 141 12.25 8.02 -10.75
CA ASP A 141 11.07 8.84 -11.08
C ASP A 141 9.78 8.08 -10.77
N LEU A 142 9.75 6.76 -11.01
CA LEU A 142 8.61 5.92 -10.68
C LEU A 142 8.44 5.79 -9.16
N ALA A 143 9.50 5.41 -8.44
CA ALA A 143 9.48 5.18 -7.00
C ALA A 143 9.16 6.46 -6.21
N SER A 144 9.62 7.62 -6.69
CA SER A 144 9.42 8.94 -6.07
C SER A 144 8.12 9.64 -6.46
N HIS A 145 7.30 9.04 -7.33
CA HIS A 145 6.09 9.67 -7.88
C HIS A 145 6.38 10.97 -8.66
N THR A 146 7.54 11.09 -9.31
CA THR A 146 7.93 12.29 -10.07
C THR A 146 8.02 12.07 -11.58
N SER A 147 7.59 10.89 -12.03
CA SER A 147 7.47 10.48 -13.43
C SER A 147 6.46 11.29 -14.26
N GLY A 148 5.55 12.04 -13.62
CA GLY A 148 4.44 12.74 -14.28
C GLY A 148 3.24 11.84 -14.66
N LEU A 149 3.35 10.53 -14.40
CA LEU A 149 2.30 9.56 -14.70
C LEU A 149 1.01 9.84 -13.91
N PRO A 150 -0.17 9.52 -14.49
CA PRO A 150 -1.44 9.70 -13.80
C PRO A 150 -1.57 8.78 -12.59
N ALA A 151 -2.50 9.12 -11.68
CA ALA A 151 -2.83 8.30 -10.52
C ALA A 151 -3.22 6.88 -10.93
N GLU A 152 -4.04 6.77 -11.97
CA GLU A 152 -4.63 5.55 -12.51
C GLU A 152 -4.56 5.51 -14.03
N TYR A 153 -4.80 4.33 -14.61
CA TYR A 153 -4.88 4.17 -16.07
C TYR A 153 -5.96 5.05 -16.69
N GLN A 154 -5.60 5.81 -17.72
CA GLN A 154 -6.56 6.64 -18.46
C GLN A 154 -7.13 5.86 -19.66
N ASN A 155 -8.08 4.96 -19.40
CA ASN A 155 -8.77 4.21 -20.45
C ASN A 155 -10.24 3.94 -20.09
N ALA A 156 -11.03 3.54 -21.10
CA ALA A 156 -12.47 3.30 -20.94
C ALA A 156 -12.79 2.19 -19.93
N LYS A 157 -11.92 1.17 -19.83
CA LYS A 157 -12.09 0.05 -18.89
C LYS A 157 -11.94 0.52 -17.44
N MET A 158 -10.90 1.31 -17.15
CA MET A 158 -10.70 1.94 -15.85
C MET A 158 -11.83 2.90 -15.51
N LEU A 159 -12.28 3.73 -16.48
CA LEU A 159 -13.41 4.63 -16.25
C LEU A 159 -14.69 3.86 -15.87
N LYS A 160 -15.01 2.79 -16.61
CA LYS A 160 -16.17 1.92 -16.31
C LYS A 160 -16.05 1.27 -14.93
N SER A 161 -14.86 0.77 -14.58
CA SER A 161 -14.57 0.18 -13.27
C SER A 161 -14.69 1.21 -12.14
N ALA A 162 -14.17 2.43 -12.32
CA ALA A 162 -14.25 3.51 -11.36
C ALA A 162 -15.71 3.92 -11.11
N VAL A 163 -16.51 4.09 -12.17
CA VAL A 163 -17.95 4.38 -12.05
C VAL A 163 -18.66 3.25 -11.30
N ARG A 164 -18.38 1.99 -11.62
CA ARG A 164 -18.94 0.83 -10.90
C ARG A 164 -18.56 0.86 -9.41
N PHE A 165 -17.30 1.14 -9.08
CA PHE A 165 -16.82 1.24 -7.70
C PHE A 165 -17.58 2.28 -6.89
N LEU A 166 -17.90 3.45 -7.47
CA LEU A 166 -18.61 4.52 -6.75
C LEU A 166 -19.91 4.05 -6.10
N TYR A 167 -20.62 3.10 -6.71
CA TYR A 167 -21.93 2.63 -6.27
C TYR A 167 -21.91 1.22 -5.64
N THR A 168 -20.96 0.38 -6.03
CA THR A 168 -20.94 -1.04 -5.63
C THR A 168 -19.77 -1.41 -4.74
N GLY A 169 -18.72 -0.59 -4.72
CA GLY A 169 -17.49 -0.91 -4.02
C GLY A 169 -16.66 -2.01 -4.67
N ASP A 170 -17.07 -2.45 -5.86
CA ASP A 170 -16.38 -3.48 -6.61
C ASP A 170 -14.95 -3.05 -6.96
N ASN A 171 -14.03 -4.01 -6.91
CA ASN A 171 -12.61 -3.76 -7.11
C ASN A 171 -12.33 -3.18 -8.51
N ILE A 172 -11.71 -1.99 -8.56
CA ILE A 172 -11.39 -1.30 -9.82
C ILE A 172 -10.28 -2.01 -10.63
N TRP A 173 -9.48 -2.85 -9.97
CA TRP A 173 -8.30 -3.51 -10.53
C TRP A 173 -8.54 -4.96 -10.98
N LYS A 174 -9.65 -5.59 -10.58
CA LYS A 174 -9.86 -7.03 -10.79
C LYS A 174 -9.82 -7.48 -12.24
N ASP A 175 -10.12 -6.57 -13.15
CA ASP A 175 -10.17 -6.85 -14.58
C ASP A 175 -8.88 -6.39 -15.30
N LEU A 176 -7.88 -5.84 -14.61
CA LEU A 176 -6.67 -5.28 -15.23
C LEU A 176 -5.49 -6.25 -15.16
N TYR A 177 -4.81 -6.46 -16.29
CA TYR A 177 -3.66 -7.36 -16.41
C TYR A 177 -2.44 -6.60 -16.95
N GLU A 178 -1.29 -7.29 -16.98
CA GLU A 178 -0.03 -6.70 -17.46
C GLU A 178 -0.14 -6.19 -18.92
N LYS A 179 -0.98 -6.82 -19.74
CA LYS A 179 -1.31 -6.36 -21.10
C LYS A 179 -1.81 -4.91 -21.11
N GLU A 180 -2.75 -4.56 -20.22
CA GLU A 180 -3.32 -3.23 -20.15
C GLU A 180 -2.28 -2.18 -19.73
N LEU A 181 -1.33 -2.57 -18.87
CA LEU A 181 -0.19 -1.74 -18.51
C LEU A 181 0.68 -1.42 -19.73
N TRP A 182 1.13 -2.43 -20.47
CA TRP A 182 2.00 -2.20 -21.62
C TRP A 182 1.28 -1.47 -22.75
N THR A 183 0.00 -1.79 -22.99
CA THR A 183 -0.82 -1.05 -23.94
C THR A 183 -0.94 0.42 -23.55
N PHE A 184 -1.07 0.73 -22.25
CA PHE A 184 -1.05 2.10 -21.76
C PHE A 184 0.31 2.75 -22.02
N VAL A 185 1.43 2.13 -21.63
CA VAL A 185 2.78 2.68 -21.85
C VAL A 185 3.05 2.98 -23.32
N GLU A 186 2.64 2.09 -24.22
CA GLU A 186 2.88 2.23 -25.65
C GLU A 186 2.08 3.36 -26.31
N ASN A 187 0.87 3.64 -25.81
CA ASN A 187 -0.08 4.56 -26.45
C ASN A 187 -0.28 5.88 -25.70
N TYR A 188 0.17 5.97 -24.46
CA TYR A 188 -0.07 7.14 -23.63
C TYR A 188 0.76 8.31 -24.13
N ASN A 189 0.11 9.34 -24.68
CA ASN A 189 0.76 10.56 -25.12
C ASN A 189 0.69 11.61 -24.01
N PHE A 190 1.85 12.01 -23.50
CA PHE A 190 1.95 12.96 -22.40
C PHE A 190 2.80 14.17 -22.77
N GLY A 191 2.38 15.35 -22.30
CA GLY A 191 3.22 16.54 -22.28
C GLY A 191 4.24 16.42 -21.16
N TYR A 192 5.48 16.08 -21.50
CA TYR A 192 6.68 15.88 -20.64
C TYR A 192 6.93 16.92 -19.52
N GLN A 193 6.17 18.01 -19.46
CA GLN A 193 6.30 19.18 -18.57
C GLN A 193 6.13 18.86 -17.07
N GLU A 194 5.47 17.76 -16.68
CA GLU A 194 5.20 17.46 -15.27
C GLU A 194 6.26 16.57 -14.59
N ARG A 195 7.32 16.14 -15.31
CA ARG A 195 8.43 15.40 -14.67
C ARG A 195 9.06 16.28 -13.58
N ARG A 196 9.57 15.66 -12.52
CA ARG A 196 10.18 16.31 -11.34
C ARG A 196 9.20 17.01 -10.39
N HIS A 197 7.90 16.89 -10.63
CA HIS A 197 6.86 17.29 -9.67
C HIS A 197 6.20 16.05 -9.07
N PHE A 198 5.96 16.10 -7.76
CA PHE A 198 5.29 15.00 -7.08
C PHE A 198 3.85 14.87 -7.56
N ARG A 199 3.51 13.68 -8.08
CA ARG A 199 2.15 13.27 -8.44
C ARG A 199 1.97 11.79 -8.11
N TYR A 200 1.21 11.53 -7.05
CA TYR A 200 0.90 10.16 -6.63
C TYR A 200 0.36 9.32 -7.80
N SER A 201 0.97 8.16 -8.01
CA SER A 201 0.70 7.29 -9.16
C SER A 201 0.79 5.81 -8.81
N ASN A 202 -0.35 5.11 -8.90
CA ASN A 202 -0.37 3.66 -8.86
C ASN A 202 0.23 3.09 -10.14
N VAL A 203 -0.01 3.72 -11.29
CA VAL A 203 0.59 3.35 -12.59
C VAL A 203 2.12 3.31 -12.51
N ALA A 204 2.73 4.30 -11.85
CA ALA A 204 4.19 4.32 -11.68
C ALA A 204 4.71 3.10 -10.91
N TYR A 205 4.02 2.69 -9.84
CA TYR A 205 4.40 1.52 -9.06
C TYR A 205 4.09 0.20 -9.74
N VAL A 206 3.04 0.15 -10.56
CA VAL A 206 2.76 -1.01 -11.40
C VAL A 206 3.89 -1.19 -12.44
N LEU A 207 4.35 -0.10 -13.07
CA LEU A 207 5.51 -0.14 -13.97
C LEU A 207 6.78 -0.59 -13.26
N LEU A 208 7.03 -0.03 -12.08
CA LEU A 208 8.19 -0.40 -11.28
C LEU A 208 8.16 -1.90 -10.96
N GLY A 209 7.06 -2.42 -10.42
CA GLY A 209 6.91 -3.85 -10.16
C GLY A 209 7.08 -4.74 -11.39
N GLY A 210 6.54 -4.30 -12.54
CA GLY A 210 6.71 -5.00 -13.83
C GLY A 210 8.16 -5.03 -14.33
N VAL A 211 8.96 -4.01 -14.03
CA VAL A 211 10.41 -4.00 -14.30
C VAL A 211 11.14 -4.90 -13.31
N LEU A 212 10.93 -4.71 -11.99
CA LEU A 212 11.60 -5.48 -10.95
C LEU A 212 11.38 -6.99 -11.12
N GLY A 213 10.17 -7.41 -11.50
CA GLY A 213 9.85 -8.81 -11.78
C GLY A 213 10.53 -9.42 -13.01
N LYS A 214 11.43 -8.68 -13.70
CA LYS A 214 12.13 -9.11 -14.91
C LYS A 214 13.65 -8.92 -14.85
N VAL A 215 14.18 -8.18 -13.87
CA VAL A 215 15.64 -7.91 -13.80
C VAL A 215 16.46 -9.09 -13.31
N VAL A 216 15.85 -10.01 -12.54
CA VAL A 216 16.49 -11.25 -12.08
C VAL A 216 15.96 -12.43 -12.89
N PRO A 217 16.79 -13.12 -13.70
CA PRO A 217 16.34 -14.27 -14.49
C PRO A 217 15.69 -15.36 -13.64
N GLY A 218 14.51 -15.82 -14.05
CA GLY A 218 13.79 -16.92 -13.38
C GLY A 218 13.02 -16.52 -12.12
N LYS A 219 13.13 -15.28 -11.62
CA LYS A 219 12.36 -14.79 -10.47
C LYS A 219 11.33 -13.75 -10.92
N ASN A 220 10.07 -13.94 -10.51
CA ASN A 220 9.03 -12.94 -10.72
C ASN A 220 8.94 -11.98 -9.51
N PHE A 221 8.13 -10.93 -9.61
CA PHE A 221 7.98 -9.92 -8.56
C PHE A 221 7.54 -10.51 -7.20
N ASP A 222 6.56 -11.41 -7.18
CA ASP A 222 6.07 -12.04 -5.95
C ASP A 222 7.17 -12.87 -5.27
N THR A 223 7.95 -13.61 -6.05
CA THR A 223 9.12 -14.37 -5.59
C THR A 223 10.19 -13.45 -5.02
N LEU A 224 10.50 -12.35 -5.70
CA LEU A 224 11.52 -11.39 -5.25
C LEU A 224 11.13 -10.69 -3.94
N ILE A 225 9.87 -10.25 -3.80
CA ILE A 225 9.38 -9.72 -2.51
C ILE A 225 9.51 -10.79 -1.41
N LYS A 226 9.19 -12.05 -1.74
CA LYS A 226 9.28 -13.13 -0.76
C LYS A 226 10.71 -13.39 -0.31
N GLU A 227 11.61 -13.65 -1.25
CA GLU A 227 12.97 -14.11 -0.99
C GLU A 227 13.89 -12.98 -0.51
N GLU A 228 13.74 -11.77 -1.05
CA GLU A 228 14.66 -10.67 -0.75
C GLU A 228 14.17 -9.78 0.41
N ILE A 229 12.86 -9.79 0.73
CA ILE A 229 12.28 -8.92 1.78
C ILE A 229 11.62 -9.72 2.89
N THR A 230 10.58 -10.52 2.60
CA THR A 230 9.74 -11.06 3.69
C THR A 230 10.37 -12.24 4.41
N ASP A 231 11.07 -13.13 3.70
CA ASP A 231 11.74 -14.29 4.32
C ASP A 231 12.91 -13.88 5.22
N PRO A 232 13.86 -13.01 4.79
CA PRO A 232 15.00 -12.62 5.63
C PRO A 232 14.57 -11.86 6.90
N LEU A 233 13.45 -11.14 6.82
CA LEU A 233 12.86 -10.40 7.94
C LEU A 233 11.86 -11.23 8.76
N ASN A 234 11.63 -12.49 8.39
CA ASN A 234 10.68 -13.40 9.04
C ASN A 234 9.24 -12.84 9.13
N LEU A 235 8.79 -12.17 8.06
CA LEU A 235 7.45 -11.57 7.92
C LEU A 235 6.44 -12.60 7.43
N THR A 236 6.18 -13.61 8.26
CA THR A 236 5.44 -14.83 7.87
C THR A 236 3.99 -14.60 7.40
N ASP A 237 3.37 -13.48 7.75
CA ASP A 237 2.01 -13.09 7.37
C ASP A 237 1.95 -11.97 6.34
N THR A 238 3.10 -11.54 5.82
CA THR A 238 3.20 -10.54 4.76
C THR A 238 3.36 -11.21 3.40
N LYS A 239 2.26 -11.34 2.65
CA LYS A 239 2.20 -12.14 1.42
C LYS A 239 1.23 -11.56 0.41
N PHE A 240 1.38 -11.93 -0.86
CA PHE A 240 0.39 -11.65 -1.91
C PHE A 240 -0.74 -12.68 -1.96
N VAL A 241 -0.49 -13.90 -1.51
CA VAL A 241 -1.45 -15.01 -1.51
C VAL A 241 -1.44 -15.63 -0.12
N LEU A 242 -2.61 -15.64 0.52
CA LEU A 242 -2.81 -16.22 1.85
C LEU A 242 -3.09 -17.73 1.73
N ASN A 243 -2.54 -18.52 2.66
CA ASN A 243 -2.96 -19.91 2.84
C ASN A 243 -4.27 -20.01 3.64
N LYS A 244 -4.82 -21.22 3.79
CA LYS A 244 -6.09 -21.46 4.50
C LYS A 244 -6.10 -20.93 5.95
N GLU A 245 -5.00 -21.11 6.68
CA GLU A 245 -4.86 -20.67 8.08
C GLU A 245 -4.76 -19.15 8.21
N GLN A 246 -4.19 -18.50 7.21
CA GLN A 246 -4.10 -17.05 7.13
C GLN A 246 -5.44 -16.44 6.70
N SER A 247 -6.13 -17.05 5.73
CA SER A 247 -7.43 -16.57 5.24
C SER A 247 -8.50 -16.50 6.33
N VAL A 248 -8.48 -17.39 7.34
CA VAL A 248 -9.43 -17.32 8.47
C VAL A 248 -9.19 -16.15 9.41
N ARG A 249 -8.00 -15.53 9.34
CA ARG A 249 -7.62 -14.32 10.09
C ARG A 249 -7.78 -13.04 9.28
N LEU A 250 -8.18 -13.11 8.00
CA LEU A 250 -8.37 -11.94 7.16
C LEU A 250 -9.55 -11.11 7.65
N ALA A 251 -9.33 -9.80 7.84
CA ALA A 251 -10.40 -8.85 8.12
C ALA A 251 -11.28 -8.64 6.88
N THR A 252 -12.59 -8.55 7.11
CA THR A 252 -13.54 -8.11 6.08
C THR A 252 -13.37 -6.61 5.86
N GLY A 253 -13.30 -6.19 4.59
CA GLY A 253 -13.29 -4.77 4.23
C GLY A 253 -14.68 -4.16 4.38
N TYR A 254 -14.74 -2.89 4.75
CA TYR A 254 -16.01 -2.16 4.88
C TYR A 254 -15.95 -0.80 4.20
N SER A 255 -17.05 -0.38 3.60
CA SER A 255 -17.19 0.96 3.02
C SER A 255 -16.96 2.03 4.09
N GLY A 256 -16.13 3.01 3.76
CA GLY A 256 -15.78 4.12 4.64
C GLY A 256 -16.24 5.45 4.05
N SER A 257 -15.34 6.43 4.00
CA SER A 257 -15.50 7.63 3.17
C SER A 257 -15.48 7.33 1.67
N SER A 258 -14.96 6.16 1.29
CA SER A 258 -14.98 5.62 -0.06
C SER A 258 -15.60 4.21 -0.05
N PRO A 259 -16.38 3.84 -1.08
CA PRO A 259 -16.87 4.70 -2.16
C PRO A 259 -17.87 5.76 -1.67
N PRO A 260 -17.91 6.96 -2.29
CA PRO A 260 -18.66 8.10 -1.76
C PRO A 260 -20.19 7.95 -1.85
N PHE A 261 -20.71 7.09 -2.73
CA PHE A 261 -22.15 6.86 -2.88
C PHE A 261 -22.64 5.60 -2.14
N MET A 262 -21.78 4.96 -1.37
CA MET A 262 -22.16 3.86 -0.50
C MET A 262 -22.30 4.33 0.94
N ARG A 263 -23.30 3.77 1.64
CA ARG A 263 -23.41 3.95 3.09
C ARG A 263 -22.16 3.36 3.75
N ARG A 264 -21.67 3.98 4.83
CA ARG A 264 -20.55 3.45 5.64
C ARG A 264 -20.92 2.13 6.31
N GLY A 265 -19.93 1.25 6.47
CA GLY A 265 -20.05 0.00 7.21
C GLY A 265 -20.75 -1.12 6.44
N ILE A 266 -20.81 -1.03 5.11
CA ILE A 266 -21.27 -2.11 4.23
C ILE A 266 -20.07 -3.01 3.90
N PRO A 267 -20.17 -4.34 4.01
CA PRO A 267 -19.10 -5.26 3.62
C PRO A 267 -18.69 -5.06 2.16
N MET A 268 -17.38 -5.15 1.92
CA MET A 268 -16.76 -4.94 0.62
C MET A 268 -16.01 -6.19 0.19
N PRO A 269 -15.98 -6.50 -1.12
CA PRO A 269 -15.13 -7.57 -1.62
C PRO A 269 -13.65 -7.26 -1.36
N ALA A 270 -12.87 -8.31 -1.14
CA ALA A 270 -11.42 -8.23 -1.11
C ALA A 270 -10.90 -7.62 -2.42
N TRP A 271 -9.89 -6.76 -2.34
CA TRP A 271 -9.18 -6.32 -3.54
C TRP A 271 -8.30 -7.46 -4.05
N GLU A 272 -8.33 -7.62 -5.36
CA GLU A 272 -7.60 -8.60 -6.15
C GLU A 272 -6.74 -7.86 -7.17
N PHE A 273 -5.48 -8.28 -7.26
CA PHE A 273 -4.52 -7.71 -8.18
C PHE A 273 -3.83 -8.84 -8.94
N HIS A 274 -3.62 -8.66 -10.23
CA HIS A 274 -2.93 -9.62 -11.08
C HIS A 274 -1.45 -9.23 -11.22
N GLU A 275 -0.55 -10.21 -11.18
CA GLU A 275 0.87 -10.07 -11.57
C GLU A 275 1.55 -8.79 -11.00
N GLY A 276 2.24 -8.02 -11.85
CA GLY A 276 2.94 -6.79 -11.45
C GLY A 276 2.05 -5.67 -10.90
N LEU A 277 0.72 -5.75 -11.06
CA LEU A 277 -0.19 -4.76 -10.48
C LEU A 277 -0.21 -4.82 -8.95
N LYS A 278 0.18 -5.97 -8.39
CA LYS A 278 0.33 -6.18 -6.94
C LYS A 278 1.33 -5.21 -6.31
N ALA A 279 2.33 -4.72 -7.05
CA ALA A 279 3.33 -3.77 -6.55
C ALA A 279 2.72 -2.44 -6.04
N ALA A 280 1.54 -2.06 -6.53
CA ALA A 280 0.88 -0.85 -6.05
C ALA A 280 0.11 -1.05 -4.74
N GLY A 281 -0.35 -2.26 -4.42
CA GLY A 281 -1.25 -2.42 -3.28
C GLY A 281 -1.68 -3.82 -2.86
N GLY A 282 -1.04 -4.86 -3.41
CA GLY A 282 -1.52 -6.24 -3.30
C GLY A 282 -1.09 -7.00 -2.06
N LEU A 283 -0.25 -6.45 -1.18
CA LEU A 283 0.18 -7.19 0.01
C LEU A 283 -0.94 -7.28 1.05
N TYR A 284 -0.98 -8.44 1.69
CA TYR A 284 -1.58 -8.65 2.99
C TYR A 284 -0.48 -8.55 4.04
N SER A 285 -0.82 -8.15 5.27
CA SER A 285 0.10 -8.18 6.41
C SER A 285 -0.64 -8.12 7.75
N THR A 286 0.11 -8.25 8.84
CA THR A 286 -0.36 -8.00 10.22
C THR A 286 0.36 -6.78 10.80
N ALA A 287 -0.17 -6.22 11.88
CA ALA A 287 0.54 -5.16 12.60
C ALA A 287 1.92 -5.63 13.11
N LYS A 288 2.04 -6.91 13.49
CA LYS A 288 3.31 -7.50 13.96
C LYS A 288 4.37 -7.52 12.85
N ASP A 289 4.00 -7.97 11.66
CA ASP A 289 4.94 -8.01 10.54
C ASP A 289 5.31 -6.60 10.06
N LEU A 290 4.35 -5.66 10.00
CA LEU A 290 4.67 -4.27 9.67
C LEU A 290 5.64 -3.66 10.69
N VAL A 291 5.51 -3.99 11.97
CA VAL A 291 6.50 -3.58 13.00
C VAL A 291 7.85 -4.25 12.77
N GLY A 292 7.87 -5.53 12.36
CA GLY A 292 9.10 -6.23 11.99
C GLY A 292 9.82 -5.53 10.85
N PHE A 293 9.09 -5.18 9.80
CA PHE A 293 9.60 -4.42 8.65
C PHE A 293 10.10 -3.02 9.05
N LEU A 294 9.38 -2.30 9.92
CA LEU A 294 9.79 -0.95 10.38
C LEU A 294 11.06 -0.94 11.24
N LYS A 295 11.46 -2.08 11.79
CA LYS A 295 12.67 -2.20 12.64
C LYS A 295 13.92 -2.59 11.86
N ALA A 296 13.77 -3.07 10.63
CA ALA A 296 14.85 -3.38 9.71
C ALA A 296 15.46 -2.07 9.16
#